data_AF-A0A927V0Q2-F1
#
_entry.id   AF-A0A927V0Q2-F1
#
_cell.length_a   1.000
_cell.length_b   1.000
_cell.length_c   1.000
_cell.angle_alpha   90.00
_cell.angle_beta   90.00
_cell.angle_gamma   90.00
#
_symmetry.space_group_name_H-M   'P 1'
#
loop_
_entity.id
_entity.type
_entity.pdbx_description
1 polymer ?
#
loop_
_entity_poly.entity_id
_entity_poly.type
_entity_poly.pdbx_seq_one_letter_code
_entity_poly.pdbx_strand_id
1 'polypeptide(L)'
;MEQSMENVKKLWPSQEVALELLDLVEEVCKENNLTYMLIEDSALAAYVEKGFLKWTPRVTIGLFYEEYVRFLSLFEEKYKGTKYYTMTGENTPQFEELYARICKRSRVILGEGREQDEKYYDFYIIVKPIFYAGDTIKEYKKFRRCFISYTRCLYSDKINKKLLQRGRVKIKYLVRTYYYFRRNKYTFKHVFNTLTRNNEKTKYVFIPDYDKSNPKGMEIKYFENPERQKFCDREVYVVKDIESYVGYRYGKKIDEVINHTPMIKFELIGGEILRRIQLIETELLCEFDRICRKNGIKYILGAGTALGAYRHKGFVPWDDDVDVFMLYEEYEKFLKIADEELDNEKYFLKTQESDKDCNLTYTQLKRNDTKYSKANRERFSTHPGVLIDILPIFNAPKNPIKRMWQNRICKFYKTMTWSHIGAYSERNKIKKWYYLKLAKKGNKYAFNKFMKYATCVKEPSEGLTFIDIWANFTNNPVNWRKTYENLQEVEFEGKMFYATKDLDSYLEYAYGYRYKEFLPIFLRTSKHAPAVIEIGDLYKYAEEEDNG
;
A
#
# COMPACT_ATOMS: atom_id res chain seq x y z
N MET A 1 23.86 1.64 45.32
CA MET A 1 22.66 2.26 44.73
C MET A 1 22.38 1.55 43.44
N GLU A 2 21.42 0.63 43.51
CA GLU A 2 21.08 -0.35 42.50
C GLU A 2 20.52 0.29 41.22
N GLN A 3 20.86 -0.35 40.11
CA GLN A 3 20.24 -0.20 38.81
C GLN A 3 18.79 -0.71 38.87
N SER A 4 17.81 0.17 38.71
CA SER A 4 16.50 -0.18 38.12
C SER A 4 15.77 1.08 37.66
N MET A 5 16.28 1.74 36.62
CA MET A 5 15.41 2.51 35.75
C MET A 5 14.98 1.56 34.64
N GLU A 6 13.76 1.01 34.75
CA GLU A 6 13.09 0.36 33.64
C GLU A 6 13.14 1.30 32.44
N ASN A 7 13.84 0.90 31.37
CA ASN A 7 13.75 1.56 30.08
C ASN A 7 12.30 1.42 29.58
N VAL A 8 11.43 2.37 29.92
CA VAL A 8 10.09 2.45 29.33
C VAL A 8 10.27 2.63 27.83
N LYS A 9 9.98 1.57 27.08
CA LYS A 9 10.07 1.53 25.63
C LYS A 9 9.09 2.58 25.08
N LYS A 10 9.62 3.70 24.58
CA LYS A 10 8.81 4.79 24.03
C LYS A 10 7.90 4.24 22.93
N LEU A 11 6.58 4.43 23.11
CA LEU A 11 5.58 4.00 22.14
C LEU A 11 5.60 4.90 20.91
N TRP A 12 5.17 4.34 19.78
CA TRP A 12 4.93 5.12 18.58
C TRP A 12 3.56 5.83 18.66
N PRO A 13 3.35 6.96 17.95
CA PRO A 13 2.07 7.67 17.99
C PRO A 13 0.85 6.78 17.68
N SER A 14 0.93 5.91 16.66
CA SER A 14 -0.19 4.99 16.38
C SER A 14 -0.41 3.95 17.49
N GLN A 15 0.63 3.59 18.25
CA GLN A 15 0.49 2.67 19.39
C GLN A 15 -0.19 3.37 20.57
N GLU A 16 0.15 4.63 20.83
CA GLU A 16 -0.51 5.44 21.86
C GLU A 16 -2.00 5.60 21.54
N VAL A 17 -2.33 5.96 20.30
CA VAL A 17 -3.74 6.05 19.87
C VAL A 17 -4.45 4.69 19.89
N ALA A 18 -3.77 3.60 19.56
CA ALA A 18 -4.38 2.27 19.64
C ALA A 18 -4.71 1.87 21.09
N LEU A 19 -3.90 2.29 22.06
CA LEU A 19 -4.17 2.09 23.49
C LEU A 19 -5.31 2.97 23.98
N GLU A 20 -5.38 4.24 23.56
CA GLU A 20 -6.51 5.13 23.80
C GLU A 20 -7.81 4.53 23.27
N LEU A 21 -7.82 4.06 22.01
CA LEU A 21 -8.99 3.40 21.43
C LEU A 21 -9.37 2.13 22.19
N LEU A 22 -8.40 1.38 22.71
CA LEU A 22 -8.65 0.19 23.54
C LEU A 22 -9.31 0.55 24.88
N ASP A 23 -8.96 1.69 25.49
CA ASP A 23 -9.63 2.17 26.71
C ASP A 23 -11.10 2.50 26.45
N LEU A 24 -11.40 3.15 25.32
CA LEU A 24 -12.79 3.44 24.94
C LEU A 24 -13.60 2.15 24.72
N VAL A 25 -12.97 1.10 24.18
CA VAL A 25 -13.60 -0.21 24.07
C VAL A 25 -13.86 -0.82 25.44
N GLU A 26 -12.86 -0.86 26.32
CA GLU A 26 -13.00 -1.42 27.66
C GLU A 26 -14.09 -0.69 28.45
N GLU A 27 -14.20 0.63 28.32
CA GLU A 27 -15.26 1.43 28.94
C GLU A 27 -16.66 0.98 28.47
N VAL A 28 -16.89 0.95 27.16
CA VAL A 28 -18.19 0.50 26.58
C VAL A 28 -18.49 -0.94 26.99
N CYS A 29 -17.49 -1.82 26.98
CA CYS A 29 -17.64 -3.22 27.35
C CYS A 29 -18.00 -3.40 28.84
N LYS A 30 -17.31 -2.71 29.75
CA LYS A 30 -17.59 -2.76 31.20
C LYS A 30 -18.99 -2.28 31.52
N GLU A 31 -19.40 -1.13 30.98
CA GLU A 31 -20.72 -0.54 31.23
C GLU A 31 -21.87 -1.44 30.75
N ASN A 32 -21.63 -2.25 29.72
CA ASN A 32 -22.67 -3.03 29.06
C ASN A 32 -22.57 -4.53 29.28
N ASN A 33 -21.65 -4.96 30.15
CA ASN A 33 -21.34 -6.36 30.45
C ASN A 33 -21.05 -7.17 29.16
N LEU A 34 -20.17 -6.63 28.31
CA LEU A 34 -19.65 -7.30 27.11
C LEU A 34 -18.21 -7.73 27.35
N THR A 35 -17.80 -8.84 26.75
CA THR A 35 -16.41 -9.31 26.88
C THR A 35 -15.71 -9.33 25.53
N TYR A 36 -14.73 -8.43 25.34
CA TYR A 36 -13.79 -8.52 24.22
C TYR A 36 -12.58 -9.38 24.59
N MET A 37 -11.80 -9.82 23.60
CA MET A 37 -10.52 -10.48 23.81
C MET A 37 -9.49 -9.99 22.81
N LEU A 38 -8.23 -9.82 23.21
CA LEU A 38 -7.14 -9.70 22.24
C LEU A 38 -7.02 -11.00 21.44
N ILE A 39 -6.93 -10.86 20.12
CA ILE A 39 -6.79 -11.98 19.18
C ILE A 39 -5.66 -11.72 18.19
N GLU A 40 -5.28 -12.74 17.44
CA GLU A 40 -4.29 -12.65 16.35
C GLU A 40 -2.94 -12.08 16.81
N ASP A 41 -2.41 -11.08 16.10
CA ASP A 41 -1.09 -10.51 16.38
C ASP A 41 -1.07 -9.81 17.75
N SER A 42 -2.21 -9.29 18.23
CA SER A 42 -2.32 -8.68 19.55
C SER A 42 -2.27 -9.70 20.69
N ALA A 43 -2.86 -10.89 20.49
CA ALA A 43 -2.69 -12.00 21.44
C ALA A 43 -1.23 -12.51 21.48
N LEU A 44 -0.59 -12.62 20.32
CA LEU A 44 0.85 -12.95 20.25
C LEU A 44 1.69 -11.88 20.97
N ALA A 45 1.38 -10.61 20.76
CA ALA A 45 2.06 -9.48 21.38
C ALA A 45 1.90 -9.48 22.91
N ALA A 46 0.68 -9.72 23.42
CA ALA A 46 0.39 -9.88 24.84
C ALA A 46 1.18 -11.05 25.46
N TYR A 47 1.23 -12.20 24.77
CA TYR A 47 1.96 -13.37 25.24
C TYR A 47 3.47 -13.14 25.35
N VAL A 48 4.08 -12.55 24.32
CA VAL A 48 5.55 -12.49 24.19
C VAL A 48 6.14 -11.23 24.81
N GLU A 49 5.57 -10.06 24.51
CA GLU A 49 6.14 -8.76 24.89
C GLU A 49 5.37 -8.11 26.05
N LYS A 50 4.21 -8.67 26.44
CA LYS A 50 3.24 -8.02 27.35
C LYS A 50 2.94 -6.58 26.90
N GLY A 51 2.84 -6.38 25.58
CA GLY A 51 2.75 -5.07 24.92
C GLY A 51 2.91 -5.23 23.42
N PHE A 52 3.19 -4.14 22.69
CA PHE A 52 3.28 -4.20 21.23
C PHE A 52 4.51 -4.95 20.69
N LEU A 53 4.31 -5.71 19.61
CA LEU A 53 5.40 -6.18 18.75
C LEU A 53 6.05 -4.99 18.01
N LYS A 54 7.36 -5.08 17.78
CA LYS A 54 8.17 -3.98 17.20
C LYS A 54 7.71 -3.46 15.83
N TRP A 55 6.92 -4.25 15.09
CA TRP A 55 6.60 -4.00 13.68
C TRP A 55 5.14 -3.64 13.43
N THR A 56 4.28 -3.62 14.46
CA THR A 56 2.87 -3.27 14.27
C THR A 56 2.33 -2.37 15.38
N PRO A 57 1.51 -1.37 15.02
CA PRO A 57 0.69 -0.63 15.98
C PRO A 57 -0.68 -1.29 16.19
N ARG A 58 -0.99 -2.37 15.46
CA ARG A 58 -2.36 -2.87 15.35
C ARG A 58 -2.78 -3.57 16.63
N VAL A 59 -3.88 -3.08 17.20
CA VAL A 59 -4.69 -3.82 18.17
C VAL A 59 -5.86 -4.46 17.42
N THR A 60 -5.99 -5.77 17.56
CA THR A 60 -7.10 -6.55 17.04
C THR A 60 -7.80 -7.23 18.21
N ILE A 61 -9.08 -6.92 18.37
CA ILE A 61 -9.95 -7.52 19.37
C ILE A 61 -11.01 -8.40 18.70
N GLY A 62 -11.49 -9.39 19.44
CA GLY A 62 -12.58 -10.26 19.05
C GLY A 62 -13.73 -10.18 20.05
N LEU A 63 -14.96 -10.15 19.54
CA LEU A 63 -16.20 -10.34 20.31
C LEU A 63 -17.03 -11.43 19.63
N PHE A 64 -17.82 -12.19 20.40
CA PHE A 64 -18.82 -13.07 19.79
C PHE A 64 -19.82 -12.24 18.98
N TYR A 65 -20.31 -12.80 17.87
CA TYR A 65 -21.06 -12.02 16.88
C TYR A 65 -22.24 -11.20 17.46
N GLU A 66 -22.99 -11.75 18.42
CA GLU A 66 -24.10 -11.02 19.06
C GLU A 66 -23.61 -9.83 19.90
N GLU A 67 -22.55 -10.02 20.69
CA GLU A 67 -21.89 -8.96 21.46
C GLU A 67 -21.21 -7.94 20.55
N TYR A 68 -20.64 -8.38 19.43
CA TYR A 68 -20.02 -7.53 18.41
C TYR A 68 -21.04 -6.54 17.83
N VAL A 69 -22.22 -7.02 17.43
CA VAL A 69 -23.28 -6.15 16.88
C VAL A 69 -23.74 -5.15 17.95
N ARG A 70 -23.99 -5.64 19.17
CA ARG A 70 -24.40 -4.78 20.29
C ARG A 70 -23.32 -3.73 20.62
N PHE A 71 -22.06 -4.13 20.65
CA PHE A 71 -20.92 -3.26 20.90
C PHE A 71 -20.84 -2.12 19.88
N LEU A 72 -20.97 -2.41 18.58
CA LEU A 72 -20.90 -1.38 17.55
C LEU A 72 -21.99 -0.33 17.71
N SER A 73 -23.23 -0.75 17.95
CA SER A 73 -24.34 0.18 18.17
C SER A 73 -24.12 1.06 19.41
N LEU A 74 -23.67 0.47 20.52
CA LEU A 74 -23.38 1.19 21.75
C LEU A 74 -22.22 2.17 21.60
N PHE A 75 -21.17 1.77 20.87
CA PHE A 75 -20.02 2.63 20.61
C PHE A 75 -20.42 3.83 19.74
N GLU A 76 -21.19 3.60 18.67
CA GLU A 76 -21.69 4.67 17.81
C GLU A 76 -22.58 5.66 18.55
N GLU A 77 -23.47 5.16 19.42
CA GLU A 77 -24.35 6.00 20.22
C GLU A 77 -23.55 6.86 21.22
N LYS A 78 -22.65 6.23 21.97
CA LYS A 78 -21.87 6.90 23.03
C LYS A 78 -20.93 7.99 22.49
N TYR A 79 -20.27 7.73 21.37
CA TYR A 79 -19.25 8.63 20.82
C TYR A 79 -19.75 9.48 19.64
N LYS A 80 -21.07 9.53 19.43
CA LYS A 80 -21.69 10.34 18.37
C LYS A 80 -21.27 11.81 18.49
N GLY A 81 -20.78 12.38 17.39
CA GLY A 81 -20.36 13.78 17.34
C GLY A 81 -18.97 14.07 17.93
N THR A 82 -18.27 13.04 18.41
CA THR A 82 -16.87 13.17 18.86
C THR A 82 -15.90 12.87 17.71
N LYS A 83 -14.60 12.94 17.99
CA LYS A 83 -13.53 12.49 17.08
C LYS A 83 -13.44 10.95 16.94
N TYR A 84 -14.26 10.18 17.66
CA TYR A 84 -14.27 8.72 17.58
C TYR A 84 -15.49 8.23 16.82
N TYR A 85 -15.30 7.21 15.99
CA TYR A 85 -16.37 6.67 15.15
C TYR A 85 -16.05 5.23 14.71
N THR A 86 -17.04 4.56 14.12
CA THR A 86 -16.90 3.21 13.57
C THR A 86 -16.78 3.25 12.05
N MET A 87 -15.99 2.35 11.47
CA MET A 87 -16.05 2.04 10.04
C MET A 87 -16.53 0.61 9.85
N THR A 88 -17.63 0.46 9.12
CA THR A 88 -18.26 -0.81 8.79
C THR A 88 -18.64 -0.84 7.31
N GLY A 89 -18.99 -2.02 6.79
CA GLY A 89 -19.49 -2.15 5.42
C GLY A 89 -20.85 -1.50 5.18
N GLU A 90 -21.54 -1.11 6.25
CA GLU A 90 -22.86 -0.47 6.18
C GLU A 90 -22.74 1.06 6.15
N ASN A 91 -21.78 1.63 6.90
CA ASN A 91 -21.65 3.08 7.07
C ASN A 91 -20.52 3.72 6.24
N THR A 92 -19.67 2.91 5.58
CA THR A 92 -18.52 3.39 4.82
C THR A 92 -18.52 2.81 3.40
N PRO A 93 -18.60 3.67 2.36
CA PRO A 93 -18.54 3.22 0.97
C PRO A 93 -17.31 2.36 0.67
N GLN A 94 -17.53 1.22 0.02
CA GLN A 94 -16.48 0.30 -0.43
C GLN A 94 -15.59 -0.24 0.71
N PHE A 95 -16.16 -0.33 1.93
CA PHE A 95 -15.61 -1.06 3.08
C PHE A 95 -16.12 -2.51 3.04
N GLU A 96 -15.54 -3.35 2.18
CA GLU A 96 -15.99 -4.75 1.97
C GLU A 96 -15.31 -5.75 2.93
N GLU A 97 -15.28 -5.43 4.23
CA GLU A 97 -14.62 -6.23 5.26
C GLU A 97 -15.65 -6.87 6.21
N LEU A 98 -15.39 -8.10 6.68
CA LEU A 98 -16.22 -8.81 7.67
C LEU A 98 -15.93 -8.40 9.12
N TYR A 99 -15.19 -7.32 9.33
CA TYR A 99 -14.82 -6.78 10.64
C TYR A 99 -15.10 -5.28 10.64
N ALA A 100 -15.12 -4.66 11.81
CA ALA A 100 -15.23 -3.21 11.95
C ALA A 100 -13.88 -2.61 12.33
N ARG A 101 -13.74 -1.31 12.11
CA ARG A 101 -12.69 -0.51 12.72
C ARG A 101 -13.31 0.46 13.71
N ILE A 102 -12.69 0.58 14.87
CA ILE A 102 -12.93 1.70 15.78
C ILE A 102 -11.84 2.71 15.50
N CYS A 103 -12.24 3.93 15.19
CA CYS A 103 -11.37 4.93 14.59
C CYS A 103 -11.31 6.19 15.45
N LYS A 104 -10.15 6.86 15.42
CA LYS A 104 -9.96 8.24 15.88
C LYS A 104 -9.60 9.10 14.67
N ARG A 105 -10.32 10.21 14.49
CA ARG A 105 -10.01 11.21 13.47
C ARG A 105 -8.58 11.71 13.60
N SER A 106 -7.85 11.65 12.49
CA SER A 106 -6.55 12.31 12.33
C SER A 106 -6.76 13.82 12.12
N ARG A 107 -5.65 14.56 12.13
CA ARG A 107 -5.66 16.00 11.80
C ARG A 107 -5.66 16.25 10.29
N VAL A 108 -5.72 15.21 9.47
CA VAL A 108 -5.73 15.35 8.01
C VAL A 108 -7.06 15.93 7.55
N ILE A 109 -6.98 17.15 7.03
CA ILE A 109 -8.06 17.78 6.28
C ILE A 109 -7.66 17.83 4.81
N LEU A 110 -8.56 17.37 3.93
CA LEU A 110 -8.34 17.38 2.48
C LEU A 110 -9.12 18.53 1.81
N GLY A 111 -8.77 18.83 0.57
CA GLY A 111 -9.50 19.83 -0.22
C GLY A 111 -10.94 19.42 -0.54
N GLU A 112 -11.73 20.37 -1.02
CA GLU A 112 -13.15 20.19 -1.35
C GLU A 112 -13.41 18.95 -2.21
N GLY A 113 -14.40 18.14 -1.82
CA GLY A 113 -14.80 16.93 -2.54
C GLY A 113 -13.95 15.70 -2.23
N ARG A 114 -13.06 15.78 -1.23
CA ARG A 114 -12.21 14.67 -0.76
C ARG A 114 -12.41 14.31 0.70
N GLU A 115 -13.45 14.83 1.34
CA GLU A 115 -13.76 14.62 2.77
C GLU A 115 -13.91 13.12 3.10
N GLN A 116 -14.45 12.33 2.17
CA GLN A 116 -14.57 10.88 2.32
C GLN A 116 -13.22 10.15 2.39
N ASP A 117 -12.16 10.73 1.82
CA ASP A 117 -10.82 10.16 1.78
C ASP A 117 -10.02 10.43 3.06
N GLU A 118 -10.45 11.36 3.92
CA GLU A 118 -9.79 11.66 5.20
C GLU A 118 -9.74 10.42 6.11
N LYS A 119 -10.78 9.57 6.04
CA LYS A 119 -10.89 8.29 6.78
C LYS A 119 -9.71 7.33 6.56
N TYR A 120 -8.91 7.49 5.50
CA TYR A 120 -7.74 6.64 5.24
C TYR A 120 -6.51 7.03 6.06
N TYR A 121 -6.49 8.24 6.59
CA TYR A 121 -5.40 8.74 7.41
C TYR A 121 -5.67 8.59 8.91
N ASP A 122 -6.92 8.29 9.26
CA ASP A 122 -7.40 8.10 10.62
C ASP A 122 -6.76 6.87 11.29
N PHE A 123 -6.58 6.97 12.59
CA PHE A 123 -6.04 5.90 13.42
C PHE A 123 -7.16 4.91 13.74
N TYR A 124 -6.82 3.63 13.89
CA TYR A 124 -7.83 2.63 14.21
C TYR A 124 -7.30 1.40 14.91
N ILE A 125 -8.21 0.72 15.60
CA ILE A 125 -8.08 -0.67 16.03
C ILE A 125 -9.11 -1.53 15.26
N ILE A 126 -8.84 -2.84 15.16
CA ILE A 126 -9.70 -3.77 14.43
C ILE A 126 -10.57 -4.54 15.42
N VAL A 127 -11.86 -4.61 15.14
CA VAL A 127 -12.84 -5.39 15.91
C VAL A 127 -13.40 -6.48 15.02
N LYS A 128 -13.09 -7.75 15.33
CA LYS A 128 -13.55 -8.89 14.53
C LYS A 128 -14.71 -9.64 15.22
N PRO A 129 -15.75 -10.01 14.48
CA PRO A 129 -16.74 -10.94 14.98
C PRO A 129 -16.17 -12.37 15.03
N ILE A 130 -16.48 -13.06 16.13
CA ILE A 130 -16.23 -14.50 16.34
C ILE A 130 -17.56 -15.22 16.10
N PHE A 131 -17.59 -16.10 15.10
CA PHE A 131 -18.80 -16.84 14.72
C PHE A 131 -18.75 -18.28 15.23
N TYR A 132 -19.87 -18.80 15.73
CA TYR A 132 -20.01 -20.22 16.01
C TYR A 132 -20.00 -21.04 14.70
N ALA A 133 -19.15 -22.06 14.63
CA ALA A 133 -18.80 -22.77 13.40
C ALA A 133 -19.14 -24.27 13.44
N GLY A 134 -20.06 -24.69 14.30
CA GLY A 134 -20.55 -26.06 14.40
C GLY A 134 -19.76 -26.93 15.37
N ASP A 135 -20.28 -28.11 15.67
CA ASP A 135 -19.71 -29.05 16.64
C ASP A 135 -18.75 -30.05 15.99
N THR A 136 -18.83 -30.17 14.68
CA THR A 136 -17.98 -31.06 13.89
C THR A 136 -17.00 -30.30 13.01
N ILE A 137 -15.84 -30.91 12.75
CA ILE A 137 -14.86 -30.37 11.79
C ILE A 137 -15.45 -30.22 10.38
N LYS A 138 -16.49 -31.02 10.05
CA LYS A 138 -17.18 -30.99 8.76
C LYS A 138 -18.02 -29.72 8.61
N GLU A 139 -18.73 -29.33 9.67
CA GLU A 139 -19.48 -28.07 9.71
C GLU A 139 -18.55 -26.88 9.61
N TYR A 140 -17.49 -26.83 10.43
CA TYR A 140 -16.46 -25.80 10.34
C TYR A 140 -15.91 -25.64 8.91
N LYS A 141 -15.57 -26.77 8.26
CA LYS A 141 -15.07 -26.77 6.87
C LYS A 141 -16.07 -26.17 5.87
N LYS A 142 -17.38 -26.19 6.15
CA LYS A 142 -18.42 -25.55 5.32
C LYS A 142 -18.33 -24.02 5.42
N PHE A 143 -18.26 -23.46 6.62
CA PHE A 143 -18.05 -22.02 6.85
C PHE A 143 -16.78 -21.53 6.16
N ARG A 144 -15.67 -22.24 6.40
CA ARG A 144 -14.37 -21.94 5.77
C ARG A 144 -14.44 -21.94 4.24
N ARG A 145 -15.12 -22.92 3.61
CA ARG A 145 -15.24 -22.99 2.14
C ARG A 145 -16.05 -21.82 1.58
N CYS A 146 -17.08 -21.37 2.30
CA CYS A 146 -17.87 -20.20 1.90
C CYS A 146 -16.99 -18.95 1.89
N PHE A 147 -16.29 -18.68 3.00
CA PHE A 147 -15.39 -17.54 3.13
C PHE A 147 -14.26 -17.57 2.07
N ILE A 148 -13.58 -18.70 1.88
CA ILE A 148 -12.52 -18.83 0.85
C ILE A 148 -13.06 -18.58 -0.56
N SER A 149 -14.30 -19.01 -0.85
CA SER A 149 -14.88 -18.79 -2.17
C SER A 149 -15.18 -17.32 -2.41
N TYR A 150 -15.66 -16.62 -1.38
CA TYR A 150 -15.88 -15.18 -1.41
C TYR A 150 -14.58 -14.40 -1.58
N THR A 151 -13.57 -14.66 -0.75
CA THR A 151 -12.28 -13.97 -0.88
C THR A 151 -11.71 -14.17 -2.29
N ARG A 152 -11.74 -15.40 -2.83
CA ARG A 152 -11.31 -15.65 -4.22
C ARG A 152 -12.12 -14.89 -5.27
N CYS A 153 -13.41 -14.64 -5.03
CA CYS A 153 -14.22 -13.77 -5.90
C CYS A 153 -13.78 -12.31 -5.78
N LEU A 154 -13.47 -11.81 -4.58
CA LEU A 154 -12.92 -10.46 -4.37
C LEU A 154 -11.60 -10.25 -5.12
N TYR A 155 -10.70 -11.25 -5.11
CA TYR A 155 -9.42 -11.20 -5.83
C TYR A 155 -9.52 -11.46 -7.35
N SER A 156 -10.71 -11.71 -7.88
CA SER A 156 -10.89 -12.12 -9.27
C SER A 156 -11.21 -10.95 -10.19
N ASP A 157 -10.36 -10.74 -11.20
CA ASP A 157 -10.55 -9.69 -12.22
C ASP A 157 -10.89 -10.30 -13.58
N LYS A 158 -11.58 -9.50 -14.41
CA LYS A 158 -11.89 -9.88 -15.79
C LYS A 158 -10.57 -9.92 -16.54
N ILE A 159 -10.17 -11.10 -16.97
CA ILE A 159 -8.95 -11.25 -17.76
C ILE A 159 -9.19 -10.69 -19.15
N ASN A 160 -8.29 -9.82 -19.61
CA ASN A 160 -8.31 -9.34 -20.99
C ASN A 160 -8.25 -10.53 -21.96
N LYS A 161 -9.27 -10.67 -22.82
CA LYS A 161 -9.40 -11.78 -23.79
C LYS A 161 -8.15 -11.94 -24.67
N LYS A 162 -7.43 -10.86 -24.97
CA LYS A 162 -6.18 -10.89 -25.77
C LYS A 162 -5.05 -11.64 -25.06
N LEU A 163 -5.05 -11.70 -23.72
CA LEU A 163 -4.07 -12.48 -22.95
C LEU A 163 -4.36 -13.99 -23.01
N LEU A 164 -5.62 -14.38 -23.21
CA LEU A 164 -6.05 -15.78 -23.31
C LEU A 164 -5.75 -16.40 -24.68
N GLN A 165 -5.78 -15.59 -25.75
CA GLN A 165 -5.63 -16.03 -27.14
C GLN A 165 -4.23 -16.54 -27.53
N ARG A 166 -3.20 -16.38 -26.68
CA ARG A 166 -1.80 -16.73 -27.02
C ARG A 166 -1.29 -18.06 -26.44
N GLY A 167 -2.19 -18.97 -26.05
CA GLY A 167 -1.83 -20.35 -25.63
C GLY A 167 -1.00 -20.48 -24.34
N ARG A 168 -0.66 -19.36 -23.68
CA ARG A 168 0.11 -19.32 -22.41
C ARG A 168 -0.80 -19.04 -21.22
N VAL A 169 -1.97 -19.67 -21.18
CA VAL A 169 -2.90 -19.49 -20.07
C VAL A 169 -2.44 -20.34 -18.90
N LYS A 170 -1.62 -19.76 -18.02
CA LYS A 170 -1.28 -20.37 -16.73
C LYS A 170 -2.58 -20.74 -16.00
N ILE A 171 -2.64 -21.92 -15.36
CA ILE A 171 -3.78 -22.43 -14.59
C ILE A 171 -4.40 -21.35 -13.68
N LYS A 172 -3.56 -20.50 -13.06
CA LYS A 172 -4.00 -19.36 -12.25
C LYS A 172 -5.02 -18.45 -12.93
N TYR A 173 -4.92 -18.23 -14.25
CA TYR A 173 -5.83 -17.38 -15.00
C TYR A 173 -7.19 -18.06 -15.22
N LEU A 174 -7.21 -19.36 -15.47
CA LEU A 174 -8.47 -20.13 -15.52
C LEU A 174 -9.21 -20.08 -14.18
N VAL A 175 -8.47 -20.26 -13.08
CA VAL A 175 -9.02 -20.16 -11.72
C VAL A 175 -9.59 -18.75 -11.45
N ARG A 176 -8.85 -17.68 -11.79
CA ARG A 176 -9.37 -16.30 -11.63
C ARG A 176 -10.64 -16.08 -12.44
N THR A 177 -10.68 -16.50 -13.70
CA THR A 177 -11.88 -16.39 -14.55
C THR A 177 -13.07 -17.14 -13.96
N TYR A 178 -12.86 -18.34 -13.41
CA TYR A 178 -13.92 -19.10 -12.75
C TYR A 178 -14.56 -18.34 -11.58
N TYR A 179 -13.75 -17.79 -10.68
CA TYR A 179 -14.26 -17.03 -9.55
C TYR A 179 -14.88 -15.69 -9.97
N TYR A 180 -14.33 -15.06 -11.02
CA TYR A 180 -14.90 -13.86 -11.62
C TYR A 180 -16.36 -14.06 -12.01
N PHE A 181 -16.70 -15.17 -12.67
CA PHE A 181 -18.07 -15.48 -13.06
C PHE A 181 -18.97 -15.93 -11.90
N ARG A 182 -18.40 -16.21 -10.71
CA ARG A 182 -19.13 -16.66 -9.52
C ARG A 182 -19.31 -15.59 -8.46
N ARG A 183 -18.84 -14.36 -8.65
CA ARG A 183 -18.95 -13.32 -7.62
C ARG A 183 -20.38 -12.97 -7.22
N ASN A 184 -21.35 -13.09 -8.13
CA ASN A 184 -22.77 -12.87 -7.81
C ASN A 184 -23.34 -14.01 -6.94
N LYS A 185 -22.68 -15.16 -6.90
CA LYS A 185 -23.04 -16.30 -6.04
C LYS A 185 -22.47 -16.14 -4.64
N TYR A 186 -21.25 -15.64 -4.51
CA TYR A 186 -20.58 -15.42 -3.24
C TYR A 186 -20.49 -13.92 -2.98
N THR A 187 -21.63 -13.31 -2.65
CA THR A 187 -21.68 -11.90 -2.24
C THR A 187 -21.35 -11.75 -0.76
N PHE A 188 -21.02 -10.53 -0.32
CA PHE A 188 -20.83 -10.21 1.09
C PHE A 188 -22.03 -10.68 1.94
N LYS A 189 -23.25 -10.31 1.52
CA LYS A 189 -24.50 -10.75 2.15
C LYS A 189 -24.65 -12.27 2.23
N HIS A 190 -24.25 -13.01 1.18
CA HIS A 190 -24.33 -14.48 1.20
C HIS A 190 -23.39 -15.10 2.24
N VAL A 191 -22.15 -14.60 2.33
CA VAL A 191 -21.17 -15.07 3.32
C VAL A 191 -21.63 -14.73 4.72
N PHE A 192 -22.04 -13.48 4.91
CA PHE A 192 -22.56 -12.99 6.18
C PHE A 192 -23.70 -13.87 6.68
N ASN A 193 -24.76 -14.06 5.87
CA ASN A 193 -25.88 -14.95 6.18
C ASN A 193 -25.50 -16.43 6.35
N THR A 194 -24.31 -16.85 5.93
CA THR A 194 -23.80 -18.20 6.20
C THR A 194 -23.11 -18.27 7.55
N LEU A 195 -22.32 -17.24 7.89
CA LEU A 195 -21.57 -17.14 9.13
C LEU A 195 -22.48 -16.90 10.35
N THR A 196 -23.59 -16.20 10.17
CA THR A 196 -24.54 -15.84 11.23
C THR A 196 -25.67 -16.86 11.43
N ARG A 197 -25.56 -18.08 10.88
CA ARG A 197 -26.64 -19.09 11.00
C ARG A 197 -26.71 -19.76 12.36
N ASN A 198 -25.58 -19.82 13.04
CA ASN A 198 -25.46 -20.49 14.33
C ASN A 198 -25.38 -19.41 15.40
N ASN A 199 -26.45 -19.26 16.18
CA ASN A 199 -26.50 -18.34 17.31
C ASN A 199 -26.22 -19.07 18.64
N GLU A 200 -26.29 -20.39 18.62
CA GLU A 200 -25.96 -21.22 19.77
C GLU A 200 -24.47 -21.54 19.83
N LYS A 201 -23.99 -21.71 21.06
CA LYS A 201 -22.61 -22.05 21.36
C LYS A 201 -22.23 -23.41 20.78
N THR A 202 -21.17 -23.45 19.96
CA THR A 202 -20.67 -24.69 19.32
C THR A 202 -19.21 -24.97 19.66
N LYS A 203 -18.75 -26.21 19.47
CA LYS A 203 -17.36 -26.63 19.72
C LYS A 203 -16.31 -25.82 18.94
N TYR A 204 -16.60 -25.43 17.70
CA TYR A 204 -15.66 -24.67 16.88
C TYR A 204 -16.15 -23.25 16.67
N VAL A 205 -15.21 -22.32 16.50
CA VAL A 205 -15.47 -20.94 16.11
C VAL A 205 -14.71 -20.59 14.83
N PHE A 206 -15.20 -19.57 14.13
CA PHE A 206 -14.62 -19.03 12.91
C PHE A 206 -14.36 -17.53 13.09
N ILE A 207 -13.11 -17.13 12.86
CA ILE A 207 -12.68 -15.73 12.83
C ILE A 207 -12.24 -15.41 11.40
N PRO A 208 -12.85 -14.43 10.72
CA PRO A 208 -12.43 -14.02 9.38
C PRO A 208 -10.99 -13.49 9.34
N ASP A 209 -10.18 -14.05 8.42
CA ASP A 209 -8.78 -13.68 8.24
C ASP A 209 -8.45 -13.69 6.74
N TYR A 210 -8.32 -12.49 6.15
CA TYR A 210 -8.05 -12.32 4.71
C TYR A 210 -6.58 -12.54 4.34
N ASP A 211 -5.66 -12.37 5.29
CA ASP A 211 -4.22 -12.55 5.06
C ASP A 211 -3.84 -14.01 4.89
N LYS A 212 -4.63 -14.92 5.48
CA LYS A 212 -4.45 -16.36 5.32
C LYS A 212 -5.46 -16.90 4.31
N SER A 213 -4.96 -17.28 3.13
CA SER A 213 -5.74 -18.05 2.11
C SER A 213 -6.33 -19.38 2.61
N ASN A 214 -6.07 -19.75 3.87
CA ASN A 214 -6.53 -20.95 4.54
C ASN A 214 -6.65 -20.71 6.07
N PRO A 215 -7.75 -20.10 6.57
CA PRO A 215 -7.94 -19.94 8.01
C PRO A 215 -8.06 -21.31 8.68
N LYS A 216 -7.44 -21.45 9.87
CA LYS A 216 -7.54 -22.65 10.72
C LYS A 216 -8.77 -22.52 11.63
N GLY A 217 -9.44 -23.63 11.91
CA GLY A 217 -10.63 -23.63 12.76
C GLY A 217 -10.22 -23.62 14.20
N MET A 218 -10.79 -22.73 15.00
CA MET A 218 -10.42 -22.61 16.40
C MET A 218 -11.43 -23.35 17.27
N GLU A 219 -10.94 -24.07 18.26
CA GLU A 219 -11.82 -24.64 19.29
C GLU A 219 -12.32 -23.53 20.20
N ILE A 220 -13.58 -23.61 20.62
CA ILE A 220 -14.20 -22.61 21.48
C ILE A 220 -13.53 -22.50 22.85
N LYS A 221 -12.88 -23.57 23.33
CA LYS A 221 -12.21 -23.63 24.65
C LYS A 221 -11.23 -22.49 24.92
N TYR A 222 -10.61 -21.92 23.88
CA TYR A 222 -9.71 -20.78 24.02
C TYR A 222 -10.45 -19.47 24.33
N PHE A 223 -11.73 -19.38 23.99
CA PHE A 223 -12.56 -18.19 24.19
C PHE A 223 -13.48 -18.33 25.40
N GLU A 224 -13.55 -19.53 26.01
CA GLU A 224 -14.31 -19.77 27.22
C GLU A 224 -13.54 -19.28 28.45
N ASN A 225 -14.14 -18.38 29.22
CA ASN A 225 -13.56 -17.81 30.45
C ASN A 225 -12.23 -17.10 30.16
N PRO A 226 -12.25 -15.99 29.40
CA PRO A 226 -11.05 -15.23 29.10
C PRO A 226 -10.35 -14.74 30.36
N GLU A 227 -9.03 -14.65 30.29
CA GLU A 227 -8.17 -14.28 31.41
C GLU A 227 -7.75 -12.81 31.29
N ARG A 228 -7.46 -12.17 32.43
CA ARG A 228 -6.85 -10.84 32.44
C ARG A 228 -5.33 -10.99 32.36
N GLN A 229 -4.72 -10.24 31.46
CA GLN A 229 -3.27 -10.17 31.33
C GLN A 229 -2.83 -8.73 31.06
N LYS A 230 -1.65 -8.40 31.59
CA LYS A 230 -0.98 -7.13 31.32
C LYS A 230 -0.65 -6.96 29.82
N PHE A 231 -1.09 -5.86 29.24
CA PHE A 231 -0.70 -5.36 27.92
C PHE A 231 -0.31 -3.89 28.03
N CYS A 232 0.98 -3.62 27.88
CA CYS A 232 1.60 -2.35 28.28
C CYS A 232 1.32 -2.08 29.77
N ASP A 233 0.58 -1.02 30.06
CA ASP A 233 0.16 -0.52 31.37
C ASP A 233 -1.31 -0.85 31.69
N ARG A 234 -1.99 -1.64 30.85
CA ARG A 234 -3.40 -2.00 30.99
C ARG A 234 -3.59 -3.47 31.30
N GLU A 235 -4.67 -3.79 32.03
CA GLU A 235 -5.14 -5.17 32.22
C GLU A 235 -6.25 -5.48 31.22
N VAL A 236 -5.96 -6.34 30.24
CA VAL A 236 -6.87 -6.61 29.11
C VAL A 236 -7.29 -8.07 29.11
N TYR A 237 -8.44 -8.35 28.50
CA TYR A 237 -8.89 -9.72 28.30
C TYR A 237 -8.10 -10.39 27.16
N VAL A 238 -7.60 -11.59 27.44
CA VAL A 238 -7.00 -12.49 26.47
C VAL A 238 -7.73 -13.82 26.46
N VAL A 239 -7.56 -14.56 25.36
CA VAL A 239 -8.02 -15.95 25.27
C VAL A 239 -7.44 -16.80 26.41
N LYS A 240 -8.24 -17.73 26.93
CA LYS A 240 -7.84 -18.72 27.92
C LYS A 240 -6.71 -19.59 27.37
N ASP A 241 -5.67 -19.79 28.18
CA ASP A 241 -4.45 -20.49 27.77
C ASP A 241 -3.87 -19.89 26.47
N ILE A 242 -3.45 -18.62 26.59
CA ILE A 242 -2.92 -17.83 25.48
C ILE A 242 -1.73 -18.50 24.79
N GLU A 243 -0.91 -19.24 25.54
CA GLU A 243 0.22 -20.01 25.01
C GLU A 243 -0.27 -21.06 24.00
N SER A 244 -1.25 -21.90 24.38
CA SER A 244 -1.82 -22.89 23.48
C SER A 244 -2.51 -22.25 22.28
N TYR A 245 -3.22 -21.13 22.45
CA TYR A 245 -3.84 -20.40 21.34
C TYR A 245 -2.80 -19.89 20.33
N VAL A 246 -1.75 -19.23 20.83
CA VAL A 246 -0.66 -18.67 19.99
C VAL A 246 0.09 -19.82 19.31
N GLY A 247 0.39 -20.89 20.03
CA GLY A 247 0.99 -22.11 19.51
C GLY A 247 0.15 -22.76 18.40
N TYR A 248 -1.17 -22.81 18.56
CA TYR A 248 -2.09 -23.31 17.53
C TYR A 248 -2.06 -22.44 16.25
N ARG A 249 -2.07 -21.11 16.42
CA ARG A 249 -2.17 -20.14 15.32
C ARG A 249 -0.88 -19.99 14.52
N TYR A 250 0.26 -19.86 15.21
CA TYR A 250 1.56 -19.56 14.59
C TYR A 250 2.50 -20.77 14.52
N GLY A 251 2.36 -21.74 15.43
CA GLY A 251 3.19 -22.95 15.47
C GLY A 251 4.68 -22.63 15.58
N LYS A 252 5.52 -23.40 14.88
CA LYS A 252 6.99 -23.21 14.85
C LYS A 252 7.47 -21.91 14.20
N LYS A 253 6.55 -21.02 13.76
CA LYS A 253 6.89 -19.75 13.09
C LYS A 253 6.86 -18.54 14.00
N ILE A 254 6.62 -18.71 15.30
CA ILE A 254 6.56 -17.59 16.26
C ILE A 254 7.83 -16.73 16.17
N ASP A 255 9.02 -17.34 16.23
CA ASP A 255 10.29 -16.62 16.13
C ASP A 255 10.48 -15.92 14.78
N GLU A 256 10.00 -16.53 13.69
CA GLU A 256 10.03 -15.93 12.35
C GLU A 256 9.15 -14.66 12.32
N VAL A 257 7.93 -14.75 12.84
CA VAL A 257 6.96 -13.65 12.87
C VAL A 257 7.44 -12.50 13.76
N ILE A 258 7.98 -12.80 14.95
CA ILE A 258 8.48 -11.77 15.87
C ILE A 258 9.71 -11.07 15.28
N ASN A 259 10.69 -11.85 14.83
CA ASN A 259 12.01 -11.31 14.55
C ASN A 259 12.20 -10.83 13.10
N HIS A 260 11.51 -11.44 12.13
CA HIS A 260 11.77 -11.24 10.70
C HIS A 260 10.67 -10.46 9.97
N THR A 261 9.57 -10.11 10.64
CA THR A 261 8.56 -9.21 10.05
C THR A 261 9.14 -7.80 9.96
N PRO A 262 9.20 -7.19 8.77
CA PRO A 262 9.76 -5.87 8.60
C PRO A 262 8.87 -4.82 9.23
N MET A 263 9.50 -3.84 9.87
CA MET A 263 8.81 -2.70 10.46
C MET A 263 8.33 -1.73 9.37
N ILE A 264 7.03 -1.46 9.31
CA ILE A 264 6.45 -0.46 8.40
C ILE A 264 6.27 0.84 9.17
N LYS A 265 7.23 1.78 9.02
CA LYS A 265 7.19 3.08 9.73
C LYS A 265 5.89 3.85 9.50
N PHE A 266 5.30 3.77 8.30
CA PHE A 266 4.01 4.39 7.99
C PHE A 266 2.89 3.94 8.93
N GLU A 267 2.80 2.64 9.22
CA GLU A 267 1.78 2.13 10.13
C GLU A 267 2.06 2.63 11.55
N LEU A 268 3.32 2.55 12.01
CA LEU A 268 3.70 2.93 13.37
C LEU A 268 3.55 4.43 13.67
N ILE A 269 3.88 5.30 12.71
CA ILE A 269 3.76 6.75 12.89
C ILE A 269 2.31 7.22 12.69
N GLY A 270 1.58 6.61 11.76
CA GLY A 270 0.18 6.93 11.45
C GLY A 270 0.01 7.57 10.08
N GLY A 271 -1.23 7.66 9.59
CA GLY A 271 -1.54 8.16 8.25
C GLY A 271 -1.10 9.61 8.02
N GLU A 272 -1.03 10.42 9.07
CA GLU A 272 -0.58 11.82 9.00
C GLU A 272 0.80 11.99 8.34
N ILE A 273 1.75 11.06 8.55
CA ILE A 273 3.08 11.15 7.91
C ILE A 273 2.99 10.95 6.39
N LEU A 274 2.08 10.08 5.95
CA LEU A 274 1.84 9.84 4.53
C LEU A 274 1.27 11.10 3.88
N ARG A 275 0.33 11.78 4.54
CA ARG A 275 -0.22 13.04 4.03
C ARG A 275 0.87 14.10 3.87
N ARG A 276 1.79 14.21 4.83
CA ARG A 276 2.91 15.17 4.76
C ARG A 276 3.86 14.86 3.60
N ILE A 277 4.12 13.58 3.32
CA ILE A 277 4.88 13.16 2.13
C ILE A 277 4.16 13.57 0.85
N GLN A 278 2.85 13.29 0.74
CA GLN A 278 2.04 13.67 -0.41
C GLN A 278 2.03 15.19 -0.65
N LEU A 279 2.05 16.01 0.42
CA LEU A 279 2.16 17.47 0.30
C LEU A 279 3.53 17.91 -0.23
N ILE A 280 4.62 17.28 0.20
CA ILE A 280 5.97 17.52 -0.34
C ILE A 280 6.04 17.09 -1.81
N GLU A 281 5.45 15.95 -2.18
CA GLU A 281 5.37 15.51 -3.58
C GLU A 281 4.51 16.45 -4.44
N THR A 282 3.45 17.04 -3.88
CA THR A 282 2.66 18.08 -4.54
C THR A 282 3.50 19.34 -4.78
N GLU A 283 4.33 19.75 -3.81
CA GLU A 283 5.28 20.86 -3.98
C GLU A 283 6.25 20.58 -5.13
N LEU A 284 6.87 19.40 -5.14
CA LEU A 284 7.79 18.98 -6.19
C LEU A 284 7.10 18.95 -7.58
N LEU A 285 5.87 18.45 -7.64
CA LEU A 285 5.08 18.41 -8.87
C LEU A 285 4.74 19.83 -9.37
N CYS A 286 4.46 20.77 -8.49
CA CYS A 286 4.24 22.17 -8.87
C CYS A 286 5.50 22.82 -9.42
N GLU A 287 6.66 22.56 -8.82
CA GLU A 287 7.91 23.12 -9.33
C GLU A 287 8.26 22.54 -10.70
N PHE A 288 8.10 21.23 -10.86
CA PHE A 288 8.23 20.57 -12.15
C PHE A 288 7.27 21.17 -13.20
N ASP A 289 5.99 21.33 -12.88
CA ASP A 289 4.99 21.90 -13.77
C ASP A 289 5.31 23.35 -14.14
N ARG A 290 5.77 24.17 -13.19
CA ARG A 290 6.21 25.56 -13.43
C ARG A 290 7.29 25.61 -14.51
N ILE A 291 8.34 24.80 -14.36
CA ILE A 291 9.45 24.72 -15.33
C ILE A 291 8.93 24.27 -16.70
N CYS A 292 8.08 23.23 -16.72
CA CYS A 292 7.54 22.70 -17.96
C CYS A 292 6.66 23.72 -18.70
N ARG A 293 5.70 24.35 -18.03
CA ARG A 293 4.78 25.32 -18.64
C ARG A 293 5.50 26.56 -19.13
N LYS A 294 6.43 27.11 -18.35
CA LYS A 294 7.24 28.27 -18.73
C LYS A 294 8.02 28.03 -20.03
N ASN A 295 8.45 26.79 -20.26
CA ASN A 295 9.30 26.41 -21.40
C ASN A 295 8.56 25.63 -22.50
N GLY A 296 7.22 25.56 -22.44
CA GLY A 296 6.42 24.85 -23.44
C GLY A 296 6.69 23.33 -23.50
N ILE A 297 7.17 22.74 -22.42
CA ILE A 297 7.51 21.32 -22.32
C ILE A 297 6.24 20.52 -22.01
N LYS A 298 5.98 19.49 -22.83
CA LYS A 298 4.81 18.62 -22.66
C LYS A 298 5.12 17.44 -21.75
N TYR A 299 4.19 17.16 -20.83
CA TYR A 299 4.18 15.97 -20.00
C TYR A 299 2.73 15.53 -19.75
N ILE A 300 2.56 14.35 -19.17
CA ILE A 300 1.28 13.89 -18.60
C ILE A 300 1.51 13.32 -17.20
N LEU A 301 0.50 13.42 -16.33
CA LEU A 301 0.45 12.59 -15.12
C LEU A 301 0.46 11.11 -15.52
N GLY A 302 1.26 10.32 -14.79
CA GLY A 302 1.48 8.89 -15.01
C GLY A 302 0.87 8.03 -13.92
N ALA A 303 0.67 6.76 -14.26
CA ALA A 303 0.32 5.65 -13.37
C ALA A 303 -0.66 6.02 -12.23
N GLY A 304 -0.21 5.88 -10.97
CA GLY A 304 -1.03 6.07 -9.78
C GLY A 304 -1.51 7.50 -9.63
N THR A 305 -0.67 8.46 -10.03
CA THR A 305 -0.98 9.89 -10.03
C THR A 305 -2.12 10.23 -10.98
N ALA A 306 -2.11 9.68 -12.20
CA ALA A 306 -3.21 9.85 -13.16
C ALA A 306 -4.53 9.22 -12.66
N LEU A 307 -4.44 8.06 -12.01
CA LEU A 307 -5.60 7.42 -11.37
C LEU A 307 -6.13 8.27 -10.21
N GLY A 308 -5.24 8.84 -9.40
CA GLY A 308 -5.56 9.75 -8.31
C GLY A 308 -6.29 10.99 -8.81
N ALA A 309 -5.74 11.68 -9.81
CA ALA A 309 -6.38 12.84 -10.43
C ALA A 309 -7.79 12.51 -10.93
N TYR A 310 -7.96 11.38 -11.63
CA TYR A 310 -9.25 10.96 -12.15
C TYR A 310 -10.27 10.61 -11.06
N ARG A 311 -9.85 9.85 -10.04
CA ARG A 311 -10.76 9.19 -9.09
C ARG A 311 -10.95 9.96 -7.79
N HIS A 312 -9.90 10.62 -7.31
CA HIS A 312 -9.84 11.30 -6.02
C HIS A 312 -9.60 12.80 -6.15
N LYS A 313 -9.37 13.35 -7.36
CA LYS A 313 -8.93 14.75 -7.57
C LYS A 313 -7.65 15.10 -6.79
N GLY A 314 -6.81 14.10 -6.54
CA GLY A 314 -5.61 14.19 -5.70
C GLY A 314 -4.99 12.81 -5.52
N PHE A 315 -4.20 12.61 -4.48
CA PHE A 315 -3.60 11.29 -4.25
C PHE A 315 -4.65 10.19 -4.08
N VAL A 316 -4.34 8.99 -4.58
CA VAL A 316 -4.95 7.77 -4.01
C VAL A 316 -4.47 7.72 -2.55
N PRO A 317 -5.36 7.66 -1.54
CA PRO A 317 -4.97 7.96 -0.16
C PRO A 317 -3.85 7.08 0.45
N TRP A 318 -3.65 5.90 -0.11
CA TRP A 318 -2.61 4.93 0.29
C TRP A 318 -1.41 4.85 -0.68
N ASP A 319 -1.34 5.70 -1.72
CA ASP A 319 -0.14 5.87 -2.54
C ASP A 319 0.82 6.88 -1.92
N ASP A 320 2.10 6.70 -2.25
CA ASP A 320 3.26 7.38 -1.68
C ASP A 320 4.29 7.75 -2.76
N ASP A 321 3.83 7.95 -4.00
CA ASP A 321 4.63 8.37 -5.14
C ASP A 321 3.86 9.24 -6.15
N VAL A 322 4.62 10.06 -6.88
CA VAL A 322 4.16 10.80 -8.06
C VAL A 322 4.97 10.38 -9.28
N ASP A 323 4.28 10.00 -10.34
CA ASP A 323 4.85 9.68 -11.64
C ASP A 323 4.41 10.69 -12.69
N VAL A 324 5.36 11.24 -13.46
CA VAL A 324 5.07 12.02 -14.67
C VAL A 324 5.76 11.40 -15.88
N PHE A 325 5.05 11.34 -17.02
CA PHE A 325 5.56 10.76 -18.25
C PHE A 325 5.70 11.83 -19.33
N MET A 326 6.75 11.74 -20.13
CA MET A 326 7.00 12.68 -21.22
C MET A 326 7.73 11.99 -22.37
N LEU A 327 7.57 12.52 -23.58
CA LEU A 327 8.36 12.08 -24.73
C LEU A 327 9.85 12.36 -24.48
N TYR A 328 10.75 11.52 -24.98
CA TYR A 328 12.18 11.68 -24.72
C TYR A 328 12.73 13.05 -25.17
N GLU A 329 12.22 13.58 -26.28
CA GLU A 329 12.57 14.92 -26.75
C GLU A 329 12.17 16.04 -25.77
N GLU A 330 11.04 15.89 -25.06
CA GLU A 330 10.59 16.81 -24.02
C GLU A 330 11.40 16.62 -22.73
N TYR A 331 11.72 15.37 -22.40
CA TYR A 331 12.60 15.01 -21.30
C TYR A 331 14.02 15.59 -21.44
N GLU A 332 14.60 15.53 -22.63
CA GLU A 332 15.92 16.10 -22.87
C GLU A 332 15.92 17.63 -22.74
N LYS A 333 14.85 18.30 -23.19
CA LYS A 333 14.68 19.75 -22.96
C LYS A 333 14.58 20.06 -21.47
N PHE A 334 13.74 19.31 -20.75
CA PHE A 334 13.56 19.49 -19.30
C PHE A 334 14.88 19.35 -18.56
N LEU A 335 15.68 18.32 -18.82
CA LEU A 335 16.95 18.12 -18.13
C LEU A 335 17.93 19.28 -18.32
N LYS A 336 17.96 19.89 -19.52
CA LYS A 336 18.83 21.05 -19.79
C LYS A 336 18.36 22.29 -19.03
N ILE A 337 17.05 22.55 -19.05
CA ILE A 337 16.46 23.74 -18.43
C ILE A 337 16.44 23.64 -16.91
N ALA A 338 16.16 22.45 -16.37
CA ALA A 338 16.10 22.23 -14.93
C ALA A 338 17.44 22.48 -14.25
N ASP A 339 18.58 22.23 -14.92
CA ASP A 339 19.91 22.54 -14.39
C ASP A 339 20.09 24.06 -14.14
N GLU A 340 19.43 24.89 -14.93
CA GLU A 340 19.50 26.36 -14.87
C GLU A 340 18.41 26.99 -13.99
N GLU A 341 17.20 26.45 -14.02
CA GLU A 341 16.02 27.06 -13.37
C GLU A 341 15.68 26.50 -11.99
N LEU A 342 16.21 25.34 -11.63
CA LEU A 342 15.85 24.70 -10.37
C LEU A 342 16.55 25.39 -9.19
N ASP A 343 15.78 25.69 -8.14
CA ASP A 343 16.33 26.07 -6.86
C ASP A 343 17.08 24.86 -6.25
N ASN A 344 18.40 24.83 -6.46
CA ASN A 344 19.27 23.74 -6.03
C ASN A 344 19.51 23.72 -4.51
N GLU A 345 19.17 24.77 -3.77
CA GLU A 345 19.16 24.73 -2.31
C GLU A 345 17.96 23.94 -1.82
N LYS A 346 16.80 24.13 -2.45
CA LYS A 346 15.55 23.48 -2.06
C LYS A 346 15.36 22.08 -2.66
N TYR A 347 15.82 21.88 -3.90
CA TYR A 347 15.57 20.67 -4.67
C TYR A 347 16.86 20.04 -5.20
N PHE A 348 16.77 18.76 -5.54
CA PHE A 348 17.88 18.02 -6.16
C PHE A 348 17.38 17.20 -7.34
N LEU A 349 17.96 17.44 -8.51
CA LEU A 349 17.68 16.68 -9.71
C LEU A 349 18.61 15.46 -9.78
N LYS A 350 18.08 14.27 -9.46
CA LYS A 350 18.83 13.02 -9.48
C LYS A 350 18.91 12.46 -10.90
N THR A 351 20.07 12.62 -11.52
CA THR A 351 20.42 12.07 -12.84
C THR A 351 21.55 11.03 -12.69
N GLN A 352 22.07 10.51 -13.81
CA GLN A 352 23.30 9.71 -13.77
C GLN A 352 24.57 10.53 -13.52
N GLU A 353 24.52 11.84 -13.77
CA GLU A 353 25.68 12.70 -13.61
C GLU A 353 25.75 13.28 -12.19
N SER A 354 24.60 13.56 -11.56
CA SER A 354 24.54 14.13 -10.21
C SER A 354 24.60 13.11 -9.07
N ASP A 355 24.33 11.81 -9.31
CA ASP A 355 24.26 10.79 -8.26
C ASP A 355 25.12 9.56 -8.61
N LYS A 356 26.15 9.32 -7.77
CA LYS A 356 27.20 8.32 -7.99
C LYS A 356 26.68 6.89 -8.08
N ASP A 357 25.70 6.55 -7.25
CA ASP A 357 25.07 5.22 -7.21
C ASP A 357 23.73 5.20 -7.94
N CYS A 358 23.49 6.16 -8.85
CA CYS A 358 22.27 6.21 -9.63
C CYS A 358 22.10 4.92 -10.44
N ASN A 359 21.03 4.21 -10.10
CA ASN A 359 20.67 2.91 -10.66
C ASN A 359 19.51 3.01 -11.65
N LEU A 360 19.01 4.24 -11.88
CA LEU A 360 17.81 4.54 -12.64
C LEU A 360 18.14 4.84 -14.10
N THR A 361 17.16 4.61 -14.97
CA THR A 361 17.19 4.93 -16.40
C THR A 361 16.36 6.17 -16.73
N TYR A 362 15.89 6.85 -15.69
CA TYR A 362 15.04 8.02 -15.67
C TYR A 362 15.50 8.92 -14.49
N THR A 363 14.91 10.11 -14.36
CA THR A 363 15.33 11.11 -13.36
C THR A 363 14.32 11.24 -12.25
N GLN A 364 14.78 11.56 -11.05
CA GLN A 364 13.91 11.91 -9.93
C GLN A 364 14.16 13.36 -9.55
N LEU A 365 13.09 14.12 -9.29
CA LEU A 365 13.19 15.42 -8.64
C LEU A 365 12.94 15.23 -7.15
N LYS A 366 13.87 15.66 -6.31
CA LYS A 366 13.85 15.40 -4.86
C LYS A 366 13.80 16.67 -4.05
N ARG A 367 13.20 16.59 -2.85
CA ARG A 367 13.23 17.66 -1.85
C ARG A 367 14.44 17.52 -0.93
N ASN A 368 15.32 18.52 -0.91
CA ASN A 368 16.42 18.60 0.06
C ASN A 368 15.90 18.66 1.51
N ASP A 369 16.76 18.35 2.48
CA ASP A 369 16.42 18.31 3.91
C ASP A 369 15.32 17.30 4.28
N THR A 370 15.05 16.35 3.38
CA THR A 370 14.17 15.22 3.63
C THR A 370 14.88 13.90 3.33
N LYS A 371 14.34 12.80 3.85
CA LYS A 371 14.81 11.45 3.64
C LYS A 371 13.62 10.55 3.39
N TYR A 372 13.60 9.97 2.20
CA TYR A 372 12.66 8.93 1.81
C TYR A 372 13.43 7.86 1.02
N SER A 373 13.62 6.69 1.62
CA SER A 373 14.39 5.61 1.00
C SER A 373 13.95 4.24 1.48
N LYS A 374 14.01 3.23 0.62
CA LYS A 374 13.71 1.85 1.04
C LYS A 374 14.72 1.39 2.09
N ALA A 375 14.23 0.71 3.13
CA ALA A 375 15.10 0.16 4.17
C ALA A 375 16.20 -0.75 3.60
N ASN A 376 17.38 -0.78 4.24
CA ASN A 376 18.57 -1.53 3.82
C ASN A 376 19.24 -1.00 2.54
N ARG A 377 19.12 0.30 2.27
CA ARG A 377 19.80 0.99 1.16
C ARG A 377 20.77 2.09 1.63
N GLU A 378 21.01 2.19 2.93
CA GLU A 378 21.80 3.26 3.57
C GLU A 378 23.26 3.27 3.11
N ARG A 379 23.75 2.12 2.63
CA ARG A 379 25.13 1.96 2.13
C ARG A 379 25.38 2.51 0.73
N PHE A 380 24.32 2.82 -0.03
CA PHE A 380 24.47 3.37 -1.37
C PHE A 380 24.49 4.89 -1.28
N SER A 381 25.46 5.50 -1.96
CA SER A 381 25.68 6.95 -1.99
C SER A 381 24.69 7.62 -2.95
N THR A 382 23.40 7.51 -2.63
CA THR A 382 22.33 8.20 -3.36
C THR A 382 21.78 9.35 -2.54
N HIS A 383 21.42 10.45 -3.22
CA HIS A 383 20.83 11.60 -2.54
C HIS A 383 19.50 11.21 -1.88
N PRO A 384 19.32 11.42 -0.57
CA PRO A 384 18.05 11.16 0.10
C PRO A 384 17.01 12.20 -0.30
N GLY A 385 15.73 11.87 -0.14
CA GLY A 385 14.66 12.86 -0.26
C GLY A 385 13.34 12.25 -0.72
N VAL A 386 12.24 12.85 -0.26
CA VAL A 386 10.92 12.69 -0.90
C VAL A 386 11.05 13.14 -2.35
N LEU A 387 10.37 12.46 -3.26
CA LEU A 387 10.68 12.54 -4.68
C LEU A 387 9.44 12.41 -5.56
N ILE A 388 9.57 12.90 -6.79
CA ILE A 388 8.69 12.53 -7.91
C ILE A 388 9.55 11.86 -9.00
N ASP A 389 8.97 10.89 -9.70
CA ASP A 389 9.62 10.18 -10.80
C ASP A 389 9.25 10.84 -12.15
N ILE A 390 10.27 11.17 -12.95
CA ILE A 390 10.12 11.78 -14.28
C ILE A 390 10.57 10.76 -15.33
N LEU A 391 9.60 10.10 -15.99
CA LEU A 391 9.87 8.96 -16.86
C LEU A 391 9.81 9.33 -18.36
N PRO A 392 10.90 9.10 -19.11
CA PRO A 392 10.92 9.30 -20.55
C PRO A 392 10.25 8.14 -21.31
N ILE A 393 9.59 8.50 -22.41
CA ILE A 393 8.97 7.57 -23.36
C ILE A 393 9.68 7.72 -24.71
N PHE A 394 10.16 6.59 -25.24
CA PHE A 394 11.08 6.60 -26.38
C PHE A 394 10.37 6.28 -27.69
N ASN A 395 10.91 6.80 -28.80
CA ASN A 395 10.51 6.39 -30.13
C ASN A 395 10.79 4.90 -30.37
N ALA A 396 9.91 4.23 -31.11
CA ALA A 396 10.05 2.81 -31.42
C ALA A 396 10.09 2.55 -32.93
N PRO A 397 10.85 1.53 -33.38
CA PRO A 397 10.84 1.10 -34.77
C PRO A 397 9.44 0.69 -35.22
N LYS A 398 9.05 1.08 -36.45
CA LYS A 398 7.82 0.61 -37.10
C LYS A 398 7.79 -0.93 -37.24
N ASN A 399 8.95 -1.54 -37.45
CA ASN A 399 9.08 -3.00 -37.56
C ASN A 399 8.98 -3.67 -36.17
N PRO A 400 8.01 -4.59 -35.94
CA PRO A 400 7.81 -5.24 -34.64
C PRO A 400 9.01 -6.03 -34.11
N ILE A 401 9.80 -6.65 -35.00
CA ILE A 401 10.98 -7.43 -34.63
C ILE A 401 12.08 -6.48 -34.14
N LYS A 402 12.33 -5.37 -34.85
CA LYS A 402 13.30 -4.35 -34.42
C LYS A 402 12.90 -3.74 -33.07
N ARG A 403 11.61 -3.45 -32.88
CA ARG A 403 11.06 -2.97 -31.59
C ARG A 403 11.24 -3.99 -30.47
N MET A 404 11.00 -5.28 -30.74
CA MET A 404 11.26 -6.34 -29.76
C MET A 404 12.74 -6.38 -29.34
N TRP A 405 13.67 -6.25 -30.29
CA TRP A 405 15.11 -6.21 -30.00
C TRP A 405 15.52 -4.97 -29.20
N GLN A 406 15.05 -3.78 -29.59
CA GLN A 406 15.23 -2.55 -28.81
C GLN A 406 14.81 -2.77 -27.36
N ASN A 407 13.60 -3.31 -27.13
CA ASN A 407 13.07 -3.57 -25.80
C ASN A 407 13.91 -4.59 -25.01
N ARG A 408 14.36 -5.68 -25.63
CA ARG A 408 15.19 -6.69 -24.96
C ARG A 408 16.54 -6.13 -24.56
N ILE A 409 17.19 -5.40 -25.46
CA ILE A 409 18.51 -4.80 -25.22
C ILE A 409 18.40 -3.75 -24.12
N CYS A 410 17.41 -2.87 -24.17
CA CYS A 410 17.24 -1.85 -23.13
C CYS A 410 16.87 -2.47 -21.77
N LYS A 411 16.03 -3.52 -21.73
CA LYS A 411 15.76 -4.25 -20.48
C LYS A 411 17.00 -4.91 -19.88
N PHE A 412 17.90 -5.42 -20.71
CA PHE A 412 19.18 -5.95 -20.25
C PHE A 412 20.02 -4.85 -19.60
N TYR A 413 20.21 -3.70 -20.27
CA TYR A 413 21.00 -2.60 -19.71
C TYR A 413 20.34 -1.94 -18.50
N LYS A 414 19.00 -1.84 -18.46
CA LYS A 414 18.27 -1.45 -17.25
C LYS A 414 18.52 -2.45 -16.10
N THR A 415 18.49 -3.75 -16.36
CA THR A 415 18.83 -4.74 -15.31
C THR A 415 20.27 -4.56 -14.84
N MET A 416 21.17 -4.17 -15.75
CA MET A 416 22.57 -3.92 -15.45
C MET A 416 22.77 -2.68 -14.56
N THR A 417 22.00 -1.59 -14.73
CA THR A 417 22.06 -0.43 -13.81
C THR A 417 21.65 -0.80 -12.38
N TRP A 418 20.76 -1.79 -12.21
CA TRP A 418 20.33 -2.29 -10.90
C TRP A 418 21.25 -3.38 -10.31
N SER A 419 22.27 -3.83 -11.04
CA SER A 419 23.02 -5.03 -10.68
C SER A 419 23.83 -4.91 -9.38
N HIS A 420 24.35 -3.73 -9.03
CA HIS A 420 25.06 -3.53 -7.75
C HIS A 420 24.13 -3.64 -6.53
N ILE A 421 22.87 -3.21 -6.68
CA ILE A 421 21.82 -3.41 -5.66
C ILE A 421 21.41 -4.88 -5.63
N GLY A 422 21.13 -5.46 -6.79
CA GLY A 422 20.73 -6.86 -6.92
C GLY A 422 21.77 -7.83 -6.35
N ALA A 423 23.06 -7.58 -6.59
CA ALA A 423 24.17 -8.38 -6.05
C ALA A 423 24.19 -8.42 -4.52
N TYR A 424 23.66 -7.39 -3.86
CA TYR A 424 23.60 -7.32 -2.41
C TYR A 424 22.37 -8.00 -1.84
N SER A 425 21.19 -7.71 -2.40
CA SER A 425 19.93 -8.22 -1.88
C SER A 425 19.62 -9.66 -2.28
N GLU A 426 20.26 -10.19 -3.34
CA GLU A 426 19.97 -11.52 -3.88
C GLU A 426 20.52 -12.65 -2.99
N ARG A 427 19.64 -13.58 -2.61
CA ARG A 427 19.97 -14.75 -1.79
C ARG A 427 20.51 -15.91 -2.63
N ASN A 428 20.09 -16.01 -3.89
CA ASN A 428 20.56 -17.06 -4.80
C ASN A 428 22.00 -16.81 -5.26
N LYS A 429 22.91 -17.74 -4.93
CA LYS A 429 24.36 -17.61 -5.21
C LYS A 429 24.68 -17.40 -6.69
N ILE A 430 23.98 -18.09 -7.61
CA ILE A 430 24.23 -17.99 -9.06
C ILE A 430 23.81 -16.62 -9.59
N LYS A 431 22.61 -16.17 -9.21
CA LYS A 431 22.11 -14.84 -9.61
C LYS A 431 22.97 -13.72 -9.01
N LYS A 432 23.37 -13.87 -7.75
CA LYS A 432 24.29 -12.94 -7.09
C LYS A 432 25.63 -12.84 -7.82
N TRP A 433 26.22 -13.98 -8.20
CA TRP A 433 27.44 -14.01 -9.03
C TRP A 433 27.25 -13.29 -10.37
N TYR A 434 26.13 -13.53 -11.05
CA TYR A 434 25.79 -12.86 -12.31
C TYR A 434 25.69 -11.34 -12.13
N TYR A 435 24.99 -10.88 -11.10
CA TYR A 435 24.88 -9.45 -10.80
C TYR A 435 26.23 -8.82 -10.43
N LEU A 436 27.08 -9.52 -9.68
CA LEU A 436 28.44 -9.06 -9.39
C LEU A 436 29.27 -8.87 -10.67
N LYS A 437 29.12 -9.77 -11.66
CA LYS A 437 29.80 -9.64 -12.96
C LYS A 437 29.30 -8.42 -13.75
N LEU A 438 27.99 -8.19 -13.76
CA LEU A 438 27.39 -7.02 -14.41
C LEU A 438 27.83 -5.70 -13.75
N ALA A 439 27.86 -5.66 -12.42
CA ALA A 439 28.18 -4.46 -11.64
C ALA A 439 29.60 -3.94 -11.89
N LYS A 440 30.56 -4.79 -12.29
CA LYS A 440 31.96 -4.40 -12.56
C LYS A 440 32.13 -3.32 -13.62
N LYS A 441 31.19 -3.21 -14.57
CA LYS A 441 31.26 -2.21 -15.63
C LYS A 441 30.78 -0.82 -15.19
N GLY A 442 30.08 -0.73 -14.05
CA GLY A 442 29.54 0.51 -13.50
C GLY A 442 28.19 0.92 -14.11
N ASN A 443 27.44 1.70 -13.34
CA ASN A 443 26.08 2.14 -13.71
C ASN A 443 26.10 3.11 -14.89
N LYS A 444 27.02 4.07 -14.92
CA LYS A 444 27.18 5.04 -16.02
C LYS A 444 27.40 4.36 -17.38
N TYR A 445 28.21 3.30 -17.44
CA TYR A 445 28.37 2.51 -18.67
C TYR A 445 27.05 1.86 -19.10
N ALA A 446 26.35 1.22 -18.16
CA ALA A 446 25.08 0.55 -18.44
C ALA A 446 24.01 1.54 -18.90
N PHE A 447 23.92 2.70 -18.26
CA PHE A 447 23.02 3.79 -18.64
C PHE A 447 23.36 4.34 -20.03
N ASN A 448 24.62 4.62 -20.35
CA ASN A 448 25.01 5.12 -21.67
C ASN A 448 24.65 4.12 -22.78
N LYS A 449 24.81 2.81 -22.52
CA LYS A 449 24.33 1.78 -23.44
C LYS A 449 22.82 1.75 -23.53
N PHE A 450 22.11 1.80 -22.40
CA PHE A 450 20.65 1.92 -22.37
C PHE A 450 20.19 3.08 -23.26
N MET A 451 20.71 4.29 -23.02
CA MET A 451 20.36 5.50 -23.76
C MET A 451 20.63 5.34 -25.25
N LYS A 452 21.80 4.81 -25.64
CA LYS A 452 22.14 4.56 -27.06
C LYS A 452 21.09 3.71 -27.78
N TYR A 453 20.55 2.67 -27.13
CA TYR A 453 19.55 1.80 -27.75
C TYR A 453 18.14 2.33 -27.58
N ALA A 454 17.83 3.01 -26.48
CA ALA A 454 16.54 3.64 -26.25
C ALA A 454 16.28 4.74 -27.29
N THR A 455 17.28 5.54 -27.63
CA THR A 455 17.20 6.65 -28.60
C THR A 455 17.67 6.29 -30.02
N CYS A 456 17.79 5.00 -30.33
CA CYS A 456 18.24 4.55 -31.66
C CYS A 456 17.30 4.96 -32.82
N VAL A 457 16.04 5.30 -32.50
CA VAL A 457 15.08 5.89 -33.43
C VAL A 457 15.00 7.38 -33.12
N LYS A 458 15.62 8.20 -33.97
CA LYS A 458 15.68 9.65 -33.77
C LYS A 458 14.39 10.36 -34.20
N GLU A 459 13.85 9.93 -35.35
CA GLU A 459 12.64 10.52 -35.90
C GLU A 459 11.41 10.22 -35.04
N PRO A 460 10.49 11.20 -34.89
CA PRO A 460 9.21 10.98 -34.23
C PRO A 460 8.48 9.76 -34.80
N SER A 461 7.99 8.92 -33.91
CA SER A 461 7.27 7.70 -34.25
C SER A 461 5.89 7.68 -33.60
N GLU A 462 4.86 7.29 -34.35
CA GLU A 462 3.50 7.09 -33.82
C GLU A 462 3.45 6.04 -32.71
N GLY A 463 4.24 4.96 -32.91
CA GLY A 463 4.41 3.90 -31.94
C GLY A 463 5.63 4.15 -31.07
N LEU A 464 5.42 4.25 -29.78
CA LEU A 464 6.45 4.50 -28.78
C LEU A 464 6.82 3.21 -28.04
N THR A 465 7.87 3.27 -27.23
CA THR A 465 8.22 2.20 -26.31
C THR A 465 8.47 2.74 -24.91
N PHE A 466 7.59 2.33 -24.00
CA PHE A 466 7.84 2.47 -22.58
C PHE A 466 8.74 1.33 -22.08
N ILE A 467 10.01 1.64 -21.84
CA ILE A 467 11.02 0.62 -21.47
C ILE A 467 10.95 0.32 -19.96
N ASP A 468 10.44 1.26 -19.17
CA ASP A 468 10.44 1.14 -17.71
C ASP A 468 9.36 0.23 -17.13
N ILE A 469 8.33 -0.15 -17.91
CA ILE A 469 7.28 -1.06 -17.48
C ILE A 469 7.65 -2.55 -17.64
N TRP A 470 7.21 -3.36 -16.67
CA TRP A 470 7.53 -4.80 -16.58
C TRP A 470 7.09 -5.58 -17.82
N ALA A 471 5.93 -5.23 -18.39
CA ALA A 471 5.40 -5.81 -19.63
C ALA A 471 4.91 -4.72 -20.58
N ASN A 472 5.72 -4.40 -21.60
CA ASN A 472 5.33 -3.49 -22.65
C ASN A 472 4.71 -4.25 -23.83
N PHE A 473 3.38 -4.35 -23.85
CA PHE A 473 2.67 -4.98 -24.96
C PHE A 473 2.55 -4.00 -26.13
N THR A 474 2.80 -4.47 -27.35
CA THR A 474 2.59 -3.64 -28.54
C THR A 474 1.11 -3.28 -28.68
N ASN A 475 0.83 -2.07 -29.17
CA ASN A 475 -0.51 -1.56 -29.48
C ASN A 475 -1.42 -1.36 -28.25
N ASN A 476 -0.98 -0.50 -27.33
CA ASN A 476 -1.74 -0.03 -26.17
C ASN A 476 -1.71 1.51 -26.12
N PRO A 477 -2.61 2.15 -25.35
CA PRO A 477 -2.66 3.62 -25.25
C PRO A 477 -1.33 4.24 -24.80
N VAL A 478 -0.62 3.62 -23.84
CA VAL A 478 0.67 4.16 -23.32
C VAL A 478 1.81 4.19 -24.35
N ASN A 479 1.67 3.49 -25.47
CA ASN A 479 2.66 3.46 -26.55
C ASN A 479 2.23 4.29 -27.76
N TRP A 480 1.20 5.12 -27.67
CA TRP A 480 0.81 6.00 -28.76
C TRP A 480 1.32 7.40 -28.52
N ARG A 481 1.93 7.99 -29.54
CA ARG A 481 2.43 9.37 -29.49
C ARG A 481 1.36 10.38 -29.12
N LYS A 482 0.17 10.25 -29.70
CA LYS A 482 -1.01 11.08 -29.38
C LYS A 482 -1.35 11.12 -27.88
N THR A 483 -1.02 10.09 -27.10
CA THR A 483 -1.28 10.08 -25.65
C THR A 483 -0.50 11.16 -24.93
N TYR A 484 0.70 11.51 -25.42
CA TYR A 484 1.57 12.53 -24.81
C TYR A 484 1.45 13.90 -25.48
N GLU A 485 0.80 13.98 -26.66
CA GLU A 485 0.65 15.22 -27.41
C GLU A 485 -0.74 15.85 -27.25
N ASN A 486 -1.79 15.02 -27.11
CA ASN A 486 -3.16 15.47 -26.90
C ASN A 486 -3.41 15.65 -25.41
N LEU A 487 -3.10 16.85 -24.91
CA LEU A 487 -3.19 17.20 -23.50
C LEU A 487 -4.57 17.76 -23.14
N GLN A 488 -4.99 17.49 -21.91
CA GLN A 488 -6.05 18.18 -21.19
C GLN A 488 -5.56 18.54 -19.79
N GLU A 489 -6.22 19.49 -19.14
CA GLU A 489 -5.95 19.79 -17.75
C GLU A 489 -6.87 18.96 -16.84
N VAL A 490 -6.30 18.41 -15.78
CA VAL A 490 -7.03 17.68 -14.73
C VAL A 490 -6.65 18.22 -13.37
N GLU A 491 -7.61 18.17 -12.45
CA GLU A 491 -7.41 18.57 -11.06
C GLU A 491 -6.64 17.49 -10.29
N PHE A 492 -5.62 17.91 -9.54
CA PHE A 492 -4.90 17.09 -8.57
C PHE A 492 -4.46 17.98 -7.40
N GLU A 493 -4.91 17.67 -6.19
CA GLU A 493 -4.57 18.43 -4.97
C GLU A 493 -4.91 19.94 -5.09
N GLY A 494 -6.07 20.24 -5.69
CA GLY A 494 -6.56 21.62 -5.88
C GLY A 494 -5.82 22.42 -6.96
N LYS A 495 -4.97 21.79 -7.78
CA LYS A 495 -4.20 22.42 -8.85
C LYS A 495 -4.42 21.71 -10.18
N MET A 496 -4.20 22.42 -11.28
CA MET A 496 -4.40 21.89 -12.64
C MET A 496 -3.09 21.42 -13.27
N PHE A 497 -3.04 20.17 -13.68
CA PHE A 497 -1.86 19.56 -14.32
C PHE A 497 -2.23 18.93 -15.66
N TYR A 498 -1.23 18.72 -16.52
CA TYR A 498 -1.46 18.06 -17.80
C TYR A 498 -1.68 16.55 -17.64
N ALA A 499 -2.72 16.05 -18.31
CA ALA A 499 -2.96 14.64 -18.52
C ALA A 499 -3.33 14.37 -19.98
N THR A 500 -3.35 13.10 -20.37
CA THR A 500 -3.77 12.71 -21.72
C THR A 500 -5.28 12.88 -21.92
N LYS A 501 -5.73 13.35 -23.09
CA LYS A 501 -7.15 13.33 -23.49
C LYS A 501 -7.74 11.91 -23.54
N ASP A 502 -6.89 10.90 -23.76
CA ASP A 502 -7.29 9.49 -23.79
C ASP A 502 -7.29 8.83 -22.39
N LEU A 503 -7.58 9.59 -21.33
CA LEU A 503 -7.37 9.19 -19.93
C LEU A 503 -8.13 7.91 -19.54
N ASP A 504 -9.39 7.78 -19.97
CA ASP A 504 -10.24 6.62 -19.68
C ASP A 504 -9.64 5.34 -20.29
N SER A 505 -9.22 5.39 -21.56
CA SER A 505 -8.55 4.29 -22.25
C SER A 505 -7.18 3.95 -21.63
N TYR A 506 -6.44 4.98 -21.21
CA TYR A 506 -5.15 4.83 -20.52
C TYR A 506 -5.33 4.08 -19.19
N LEU A 507 -6.26 4.52 -18.35
CA LEU A 507 -6.50 3.94 -17.02
C LEU A 507 -7.12 2.54 -17.11
N GLU A 508 -8.06 2.31 -18.03
CA GLU A 508 -8.59 0.95 -18.27
C GLU A 508 -7.48 -0.02 -18.69
N TYR A 509 -6.52 0.42 -19.51
CA TYR A 509 -5.38 -0.41 -19.88
C TYR A 509 -4.47 -0.71 -18.69
N ALA A 510 -4.15 0.31 -17.88
CA ALA A 510 -3.20 0.20 -16.78
C ALA A 510 -3.75 -0.60 -15.59
N TYR A 511 -5.01 -0.36 -15.21
CA TYR A 511 -5.63 -0.88 -13.98
C TYR A 511 -6.80 -1.85 -14.25
N GLY A 512 -7.21 -2.02 -15.50
CA GLY A 512 -8.36 -2.84 -15.88
C GLY A 512 -9.68 -2.08 -15.83
N TYR A 513 -10.76 -2.73 -16.27
CA TYR A 513 -12.08 -2.11 -16.44
C TYR A 513 -12.74 -1.59 -15.14
N ARG A 514 -12.24 -1.97 -13.96
CA ARG A 514 -12.73 -1.51 -12.64
C ARG A 514 -11.90 -0.36 -12.07
N TYR A 515 -11.04 0.29 -12.86
CA TYR A 515 -10.15 1.32 -12.31
C TYR A 515 -10.90 2.47 -11.59
N LYS A 516 -12.17 2.69 -11.95
CA LYS A 516 -13.08 3.67 -11.31
C LYS A 516 -13.50 3.27 -9.89
N GLU A 517 -13.39 1.99 -9.53
CA GLU A 517 -13.72 1.45 -8.20
C GLU A 517 -12.47 1.44 -7.30
N PHE A 518 -12.64 1.46 -5.98
CA PHE A 518 -11.53 1.24 -5.06
C PHE A 518 -11.20 -0.25 -4.95
N LEU A 519 -9.93 -0.52 -4.67
CA LEU A 519 -9.50 -1.86 -4.30
C LEU A 519 -10.11 -2.25 -2.94
N PRO A 520 -10.33 -3.54 -2.63
CA PRO A 520 -10.59 -3.99 -1.26
C PRO A 520 -9.57 -3.42 -0.26
N ILE A 521 -9.98 -3.17 0.99
CA ILE A 521 -9.18 -2.45 1.98
C ILE A 521 -7.84 -3.13 2.28
N PHE A 522 -7.82 -4.46 2.39
CA PHE A 522 -6.56 -5.19 2.60
C PHE A 522 -5.56 -5.07 1.42
N LEU A 523 -5.96 -4.56 0.25
CA LEU A 523 -5.06 -4.23 -0.87
C LEU A 523 -4.63 -2.76 -0.90
N ARG A 524 -5.19 -1.91 -0.02
CA ARG A 524 -4.89 -0.48 0.10
C ARG A 524 -3.64 -0.29 0.95
N THR A 525 -2.49 -0.71 0.44
CA THR A 525 -1.19 -0.60 1.14
C THR A 525 -0.23 0.29 0.37
N SER A 526 0.62 1.03 1.08
CA SER A 526 1.77 1.73 0.47
C SER A 526 2.68 0.70 -0.20
N LYS A 527 3.07 0.98 -1.44
CA LYS A 527 3.86 0.04 -2.25
C LYS A 527 5.36 0.13 -1.96
N HIS A 528 5.82 1.24 -1.38
CA HIS A 528 7.25 1.49 -1.17
C HIS A 528 7.71 1.30 0.27
N ALA A 529 6.81 0.91 1.17
CA ALA A 529 7.14 0.41 2.50
C ALA A 529 7.87 -0.97 2.48
N PRO A 530 8.76 -1.25 3.46
CA PRO A 530 9.22 -0.37 4.53
C PRO A 530 10.23 0.69 4.04
N ALA A 531 10.08 1.93 4.52
CA ALA A 531 10.93 3.07 4.16
C ALA A 531 11.51 3.75 5.41
N VAL A 532 12.70 4.35 5.25
CA VAL A 532 13.29 5.30 6.20
C VAL A 532 12.79 6.68 5.81
N ILE A 533 12.12 7.35 6.76
CA ILE A 533 11.42 8.62 6.58
C ILE A 533 11.93 9.62 7.62
N GLU A 534 12.43 10.77 7.16
CA GLU A 534 12.78 11.94 7.98
C GLU A 534 12.41 13.19 7.15
N ILE A 535 11.41 13.98 7.55
CA ILE A 535 10.91 15.12 6.74
C ILE A 535 10.87 16.44 7.53
N GLY A 536 11.51 16.49 8.71
CA GLY A 536 11.55 17.66 9.59
C GLY A 536 10.15 18.12 10.02
N ASP A 537 9.97 19.44 10.11
CA ASP A 537 8.70 20.11 10.44
C ASP A 537 7.86 20.49 9.21
N LEU A 538 8.26 20.04 8.02
CA LEU A 538 7.51 20.32 6.79
C LEU A 538 6.08 19.81 6.90
N TYR A 539 5.12 20.70 6.67
CA TYR A 539 3.68 20.44 6.76
C TYR A 539 3.26 19.80 8.10
N LYS A 540 4.00 20.08 9.20
CA LYS A 540 3.58 19.64 10.54
C LYS A 540 2.26 20.33 10.88
N TYR A 541 1.30 19.57 11.39
CA TYR A 541 0.09 20.13 12.00
C TYR A 541 0.53 21.02 13.17
N ALA A 542 0.03 22.25 13.23
CA ALA A 542 0.22 23.09 14.40
C ALA A 542 -0.20 22.28 15.65
N GLU A 543 0.60 22.36 16.72
CA GLU A 543 0.14 21.90 18.01
C GLU A 543 -1.01 22.84 18.37
N GLU A 544 -2.24 22.33 18.33
CA GLU A 544 -3.35 23.00 18.98
C GLU A 544 -2.91 23.14 20.44
N GLU A 545 -2.71 24.38 20.89
CA GLU A 545 -2.75 24.66 22.31
C GLU A 545 -4.05 24.05 22.82
N ASP A 546 -3.92 23.14 23.78
CA ASP A 546 -4.99 22.61 24.62
C ASP A 546 -5.70 23.81 25.28
N ASN A 547 -6.61 24.44 24.54
CA ASN A 547 -7.42 25.57 24.98
C ASN A 547 -8.88 25.13 24.86
N GLY A 548 -9.37 24.48 25.92
CA GLY A 548 -10.79 24.21 26.13
C GLY A 548 -11.08 23.02 27.03
#